data_AF-A0A9W9MSB1-F1
#
_entry.id   AF-A0A9W9MSB1-F1
#
_cell.length_a   1.000
_cell.length_b   1.000
_cell.length_c   1.000
_cell.angle_alpha   90.00
_cell.angle_beta   90.00
_cell.angle_gamma   90.00
#
_symmetry.space_group_name_H-M   'P 1'
#
loop_
_entity.id
_entity.type
_entity.pdbx_description
1 polymer ?
#
loop_
_entity_poly.entity_id
_entity_poly.type
_entity_poly.pdbx_seq_one_letter_code
_entity_poly.pdbx_strand_id
1 'polypeptide(L)'
;MLRMANGTVELETIESLCLLSYSSFLDGDIHLGRFYLGLALHLCRSATLDLESSHAGEGPMAERKKRLFWSLQSLEQSYGQQNGFLCIPSEVMRTFYIASSSDRAKLDGTEAKPPPLPRDDLGCSKLSDIGIWSLAAHFGWVWNRVRTYVSDCARNRLKEPWRHDSMYAMVLSDLTEIENKLSQCHRYDTVKFFERTAEELRSNRNYWTPWLKLQFTYHCILTVLNHPFLYIVASQYNDNLAIPNAFWRRSSELVLLHATWLVRMIDMVSEKKMRLIDPFFGHAAAIAATVHLYYCCAADPRLKYKSKVDFTKCRRFLKSFVSFSPACGILDQTLDKMTRIASGSENIDYDWEPEKIHLSIPLMWDVLQVNCKPKPHEVSTGGLLHPSLTPTVSTEEEEDSPASTLEVIVAMSPNVTVNTADGGQAAHIPPTMPHISSTPASSDLDLGEKLVAPADSLMTNTPWLWTDPSQFVDMENNVGYADSESALGNIDGFSTWWDFGNL
;
A
#
# COMPACT_ATOMS: atom_id res chain seq x y z
N MET A 1 1.89 -27.41 -15.66
CA MET A 1 2.90 -27.65 -16.70
C MET A 1 2.50 -28.73 -17.71
N LEU A 2 2.25 -30.00 -17.34
CA LEU A 2 1.88 -31.06 -18.32
C LEU A 2 0.62 -30.73 -19.15
N ARG A 3 -0.42 -30.20 -18.51
CA ARG A 3 -1.64 -29.71 -19.21
C ARG A 3 -1.34 -28.66 -20.28
N MET A 4 -0.36 -27.80 -20.03
CA MET A 4 0.05 -26.77 -20.99
C MET A 4 0.81 -27.38 -22.16
N ALA A 5 1.75 -28.30 -21.89
CA ALA A 5 2.49 -29.01 -22.92
C ALA A 5 1.57 -29.83 -23.85
N ASN A 6 0.48 -30.38 -23.30
CA ASN A 6 -0.49 -31.17 -24.05
C ASN A 6 -1.62 -30.33 -24.67
N GLY A 7 -1.63 -29.01 -24.50
CA GLY A 7 -2.71 -28.13 -25.00
C GLY A 7 -4.07 -28.32 -24.32
N THR A 8 -4.11 -28.94 -23.13
CA THR A 8 -5.33 -29.21 -22.35
C THR A 8 -5.47 -28.22 -21.18
N VAL A 9 -5.27 -26.93 -21.46
CA VAL A 9 -5.34 -25.86 -20.44
C VAL A 9 -6.79 -25.58 -20.07
N GLU A 10 -7.09 -25.68 -18.78
CA GLU A 10 -8.39 -25.36 -18.18
C GLU A 10 -8.27 -24.14 -17.27
N LEU A 11 -9.41 -23.58 -16.81
CA LEU A 11 -9.43 -22.40 -15.93
C LEU A 11 -8.63 -22.63 -14.64
N GLU A 12 -8.77 -23.83 -14.07
CA GLU A 12 -8.05 -24.33 -12.89
C GLU A 12 -6.52 -24.28 -13.08
N THR A 13 -6.06 -24.42 -14.33
CA THR A 13 -4.64 -24.35 -14.66
C THR A 13 -4.12 -22.92 -14.49
N ILE A 14 -4.92 -21.92 -14.91
CA ILE A 14 -4.58 -20.51 -14.79
C ILE A 14 -4.73 -20.05 -13.33
N GLU A 15 -5.76 -20.51 -12.61
CA GLU A 15 -5.91 -20.28 -11.16
C GLU A 15 -4.72 -20.84 -10.37
N SER A 16 -4.25 -22.04 -10.72
CA SER A 16 -3.05 -22.62 -10.10
C SER A 16 -1.81 -21.75 -10.34
N LEU A 17 -1.64 -21.18 -11.54
CA LEU A 17 -0.55 -20.25 -11.82
C LEU A 17 -0.69 -18.93 -11.05
N CYS A 18 -1.91 -18.43 -10.85
CA CYS A 18 -2.19 -17.26 -10.01
C CYS A 18 -1.71 -17.50 -8.56
N LEU A 19 -2.07 -18.66 -7.99
CA LEU A 19 -1.66 -19.02 -6.63
C LEU A 19 -0.14 -19.29 -6.52
N LEU A 20 0.47 -19.95 -7.51
CA LEU A 20 1.92 -20.16 -7.55
C LEU A 20 2.69 -18.83 -7.65
N SER A 21 2.17 -17.89 -8.44
CA SER A 21 2.71 -16.53 -8.53
C SER A 21 2.67 -15.84 -7.17
N TYR A 22 1.52 -15.84 -6.49
CA TYR A 22 1.37 -15.25 -5.16
C TYR A 22 2.29 -15.91 -4.11
N SER A 23 2.38 -17.24 -4.11
CA SER A 23 3.30 -17.99 -3.24
C SER A 23 4.76 -17.60 -3.48
N SER A 24 5.18 -17.48 -4.75
CA SER A 24 6.55 -17.10 -5.07
C SER A 24 6.86 -15.68 -4.61
N PHE A 25 5.90 -14.76 -4.68
CA PHE A 25 6.05 -13.41 -4.12
C PHE A 25 6.14 -13.40 -2.59
N LEU A 26 5.37 -14.25 -1.90
CA LEU A 26 5.49 -14.45 -0.45
C LEU A 26 6.89 -14.95 -0.05
N ASP A 27 7.45 -15.85 -0.84
CA ASP A 27 8.79 -16.43 -0.67
C ASP A 27 9.93 -15.48 -1.08
N GLY A 28 9.60 -14.33 -1.69
CA GLY A 28 10.59 -13.36 -2.15
C GLY A 28 11.28 -13.73 -3.46
N ASP A 29 10.87 -14.83 -4.12
CA ASP A 29 11.32 -15.15 -5.47
C ASP A 29 10.51 -14.36 -6.51
N ILE A 30 10.86 -13.08 -6.63
CA ILE A 30 10.18 -12.14 -7.52
C ILE A 30 10.27 -12.57 -8.99
N HIS A 31 11.37 -13.23 -9.39
CA HIS A 31 11.55 -13.68 -10.77
C HIS A 31 10.64 -14.85 -11.12
N LEU A 32 10.57 -15.85 -10.24
CA LEU A 32 9.68 -17.00 -10.42
C LEU A 32 8.20 -16.58 -10.34
N GLY A 33 7.86 -15.69 -9.42
CA GLY A 33 6.51 -15.14 -9.32
C GLY A 33 6.09 -14.40 -10.60
N ARG A 34 6.96 -13.53 -11.13
CA ARG A 34 6.74 -12.84 -12.42
C ARG A 34 6.64 -13.80 -13.59
N PHE A 35 7.39 -14.90 -13.60
CA PHE A 35 7.27 -15.93 -14.63
C PHE A 35 5.89 -16.59 -14.61
N TYR A 36 5.42 -17.07 -13.45
CA TYR A 36 4.09 -17.67 -13.35
C TYR A 36 2.98 -16.68 -13.69
N LEU A 37 3.11 -15.43 -13.24
CA LEU A 37 2.18 -14.35 -13.54
C LEU A 37 2.12 -14.06 -15.04
N GLY A 38 3.28 -13.86 -15.67
CA GLY A 38 3.37 -13.62 -17.11
C GLY A 38 2.78 -14.77 -17.92
N LEU A 39 3.06 -16.00 -17.52
CA LEU A 39 2.50 -17.20 -18.14
C LEU A 39 0.97 -17.25 -18.02
N ALA A 40 0.42 -16.97 -16.83
CA ALA A 40 -1.01 -16.91 -16.61
C ALA A 40 -1.68 -15.82 -17.46
N LEU A 41 -1.10 -14.61 -17.50
CA LEU A 41 -1.58 -13.50 -18.33
C LEU A 41 -1.55 -13.85 -19.82
N HIS A 42 -0.50 -14.53 -20.29
CA HIS A 42 -0.44 -15.01 -21.67
C HIS A 42 -1.54 -16.02 -21.99
N LEU A 43 -1.80 -16.98 -21.10
CA LEU A 43 -2.91 -17.93 -21.27
C LEU A 43 -4.28 -17.23 -21.26
N CYS A 44 -4.46 -16.21 -20.41
CA CYS A 44 -5.67 -15.38 -20.42
C CYS A 44 -5.88 -14.72 -21.78
N ARG A 45 -4.84 -14.10 -22.36
CA ARG A 45 -4.90 -13.49 -23.70
C ARG A 45 -5.19 -14.52 -24.79
N SER A 46 -4.56 -15.69 -24.73
CA SER A 46 -4.81 -16.78 -25.69
C SER A 46 -6.24 -17.31 -25.61
N ALA A 47 -6.85 -17.31 -24.42
CA ALA A 47 -8.24 -17.68 -24.20
C ALA A 47 -9.21 -16.49 -24.26
N THR A 48 -8.74 -15.33 -24.74
CA THR A 48 -9.47 -14.05 -24.87
C THR A 48 -10.14 -13.56 -23.58
N LEU A 49 -9.70 -14.03 -22.41
CA LEU A 49 -10.29 -13.71 -21.10
C LEU A 49 -10.04 -12.24 -20.68
N ASP A 50 -9.12 -11.56 -21.36
CA ASP A 50 -8.80 -10.14 -21.22
C ASP A 50 -9.74 -9.22 -22.05
N LEU A 51 -10.73 -9.78 -22.74
CA LEU A 51 -11.72 -9.03 -23.51
C LEU A 51 -13.11 -9.16 -22.88
N GLU A 52 -13.85 -8.05 -22.83
CA GLU A 52 -15.24 -7.99 -22.34
C GLU A 52 -16.16 -9.01 -23.04
N SER A 53 -15.96 -9.24 -24.34
CA SER A 53 -16.76 -10.17 -25.15
C SER A 53 -16.73 -11.62 -24.64
N SER A 54 -15.66 -12.03 -23.97
CA SER A 54 -15.51 -13.38 -23.41
C SER A 54 -16.30 -13.60 -22.11
N HIS A 55 -16.90 -12.53 -21.59
CA HIS A 55 -17.70 -12.51 -20.36
C HIS A 55 -19.18 -12.23 -20.64
N ALA A 56 -19.64 -12.47 -21.87
CA ALA A 56 -21.04 -12.37 -22.25
C ALA A 56 -21.89 -13.43 -21.52
N GLY A 57 -22.73 -12.98 -20.58
CA GLY A 57 -23.66 -13.82 -19.82
C GLY A 57 -23.54 -13.64 -18.31
N GLU A 58 -24.66 -13.84 -17.62
CA GLU A 58 -24.71 -13.85 -16.15
C GLU A 58 -24.61 -15.30 -15.65
N GLY A 59 -23.72 -15.56 -14.70
CA GLY A 59 -23.61 -16.87 -14.06
C GLY A 59 -22.32 -17.09 -13.29
N PRO A 60 -22.25 -18.15 -12.45
CA PRO A 60 -21.09 -18.41 -11.57
C PRO A 60 -19.76 -18.54 -12.32
N MET A 61 -19.78 -19.11 -13.53
CA MET A 61 -18.57 -19.30 -14.34
C MET A 61 -18.04 -17.98 -14.93
N ALA A 62 -18.93 -17.06 -15.32
CA ALA A 62 -18.51 -15.74 -15.78
C ALA A 62 -17.86 -14.95 -14.63
N GLU A 63 -18.46 -14.99 -13.43
CA GLU A 63 -17.87 -14.36 -12.24
C GLU A 63 -16.53 -14.97 -11.86
N ARG A 64 -16.38 -16.30 -11.94
CA ARG A 64 -15.09 -16.98 -11.69
C ARG A 64 -14.00 -16.50 -12.65
N LYS A 65 -14.30 -16.35 -13.94
CA LYS A 65 -13.38 -15.81 -14.95
C LYS A 65 -12.99 -14.36 -14.67
N LYS A 66 -13.96 -13.49 -14.32
CA LYS A 66 -13.70 -12.09 -13.95
C LYS A 66 -12.76 -12.01 -12.74
N ARG A 67 -13.07 -12.75 -11.67
CA ARG A 67 -12.25 -12.80 -10.45
C ARG A 67 -10.82 -13.24 -10.75
N LEU A 68 -10.64 -14.31 -11.52
CA LEU A 68 -9.32 -14.77 -11.91
C LEU A 68 -8.53 -13.69 -12.67
N PHE A 69 -9.13 -13.10 -13.72
CA PHE A 69 -8.46 -12.06 -14.50
C PHE A 69 -8.05 -10.88 -13.62
N TRP A 70 -8.97 -10.39 -12.79
CA TRP A 70 -8.70 -9.22 -11.96
C TRP A 70 -7.73 -9.51 -10.81
N SER A 71 -7.69 -10.74 -10.26
CA SER A 71 -6.65 -11.12 -9.30
C SER A 71 -5.26 -11.21 -9.93
N LEU A 72 -5.14 -11.70 -11.17
CA LEU A 72 -3.88 -11.62 -11.91
C LEU A 72 -3.47 -10.17 -12.14
N GLN A 73 -4.44 -9.30 -12.44
CA GLN A 73 -4.19 -7.87 -12.59
C GLN A 73 -3.77 -7.21 -11.26
N SER A 74 -4.35 -7.59 -10.12
CA SER A 74 -3.93 -7.14 -8.78
C SER A 74 -2.50 -7.55 -8.46
N LEU A 75 -2.10 -8.77 -8.83
CA LEU A 75 -0.72 -9.26 -8.72
C LEU A 75 0.24 -8.48 -9.61
N GLU A 76 -0.14 -8.20 -10.86
CA GLU A 76 0.67 -7.39 -11.77
C GLU A 76 0.85 -5.98 -11.21
N GLN A 77 -0.20 -5.39 -10.64
CA GLN A 77 -0.18 -4.06 -10.01
C GLN A 77 0.63 -3.99 -8.71
N SER A 78 0.80 -5.11 -8.02
CA SER A 78 1.51 -5.16 -6.73
C SER A 78 2.97 -5.63 -6.87
N TYR A 79 3.24 -6.58 -7.77
CA TYR A 79 4.53 -7.29 -7.88
C TYR A 79 5.11 -7.37 -9.31
N GLY A 80 4.32 -6.97 -10.32
CA GLY A 80 4.73 -6.95 -11.74
C GLY A 80 5.98 -6.12 -12.05
N GLN A 81 6.58 -6.39 -13.21
CA GLN A 81 7.80 -5.73 -13.68
C GLN A 81 7.52 -4.31 -14.14
N GLN A 82 8.31 -3.34 -13.66
CA GLN A 82 8.20 -1.95 -14.11
C GLN A 82 8.99 -1.73 -15.41
N ASN A 83 8.44 -0.90 -16.31
CA ASN A 83 9.06 -0.48 -17.57
C ASN A 83 9.45 -1.64 -18.53
N GLY A 84 8.75 -2.76 -18.46
CA GLY A 84 8.93 -3.88 -19.40
C GLY A 84 8.18 -3.65 -20.71
N PHE A 85 8.84 -3.86 -21.85
CA PHE A 85 8.21 -3.77 -23.17
C PHE A 85 7.07 -4.77 -23.41
N LEU A 86 7.02 -5.86 -22.61
CA LEU A 86 6.01 -6.91 -22.72
C LEU A 86 4.82 -6.71 -21.77
N CYS A 87 4.87 -5.68 -20.91
CA CYS A 87 3.80 -5.33 -19.98
C CYS A 87 2.75 -4.44 -20.68
N ILE A 88 1.50 -4.52 -20.23
CA ILE A 88 0.45 -3.59 -20.67
C ILE A 88 0.76 -2.22 -20.05
N PRO A 89 0.93 -1.14 -20.86
CA PRO A 89 1.17 0.18 -20.29
C PRO A 89 0.02 0.60 -19.38
N SER A 90 0.35 1.15 -18.21
CA SER A 90 -0.64 1.54 -17.20
C SER A 90 -1.64 2.58 -17.72
N GLU A 91 -1.21 3.37 -18.71
CA GLU A 91 -1.93 4.39 -19.45
C GLU A 91 -3.11 3.82 -20.22
N VAL A 92 -2.97 2.61 -20.79
CA VAL A 92 -4.06 1.93 -21.50
C VAL A 92 -5.21 1.63 -20.55
N MET A 93 -4.88 1.25 -19.32
CA MET A 93 -5.88 0.98 -18.28
C MET A 93 -6.44 2.24 -17.62
N ARG A 94 -5.84 3.42 -17.85
CA ARG A 94 -6.34 4.69 -17.29
C ARG A 94 -7.78 4.94 -17.71
N THR A 95 -8.08 4.79 -19.00
CA THR A 95 -9.44 4.99 -19.52
C THR A 95 -10.43 4.09 -18.81
N PHE A 96 -10.06 2.85 -18.48
CA PHE A 96 -10.90 2.00 -17.64
C PHE A 96 -11.08 2.62 -16.25
N TYR A 97 -10.01 2.79 -15.48
CA TYR A 97 -10.15 3.20 -14.07
C TYR A 97 -10.72 4.61 -13.86
N ILE A 98 -10.52 5.52 -14.80
CA ILE A 98 -10.93 6.93 -14.70
C ILE A 98 -12.24 7.22 -15.41
N ALA A 99 -12.51 6.66 -16.60
CA ALA A 99 -13.70 7.05 -17.37
C ALA A 99 -14.99 6.81 -16.58
N SER A 100 -15.94 7.74 -16.71
CA SER A 100 -17.28 7.57 -16.18
C SER A 100 -18.05 6.53 -17.01
N SER A 101 -19.15 6.00 -16.47
CA SER A 101 -20.04 5.11 -17.22
C SER A 101 -20.56 5.75 -18.52
N SER A 102 -20.77 7.08 -18.51
CA SER A 102 -21.18 7.87 -19.68
C SER A 102 -20.07 7.96 -20.73
N ASP A 103 -18.81 8.10 -20.31
CA ASP A 103 -17.67 8.17 -21.22
C ASP A 103 -17.37 6.82 -21.87
N ARG A 104 -17.54 5.72 -21.11
CA ARG A 104 -17.40 4.34 -21.60
C ARG A 104 -18.43 3.95 -22.66
N ALA A 105 -19.61 4.57 -22.62
CA ALA A 105 -20.67 4.36 -23.61
C ALA A 105 -20.43 5.14 -24.92
N LYS A 106 -19.59 6.19 -24.89
CA LYS A 106 -19.23 7.01 -26.05
C LYS A 106 -17.99 6.52 -26.80
N LEU A 107 -17.22 5.61 -26.20
CA LEU A 107 -16.13 4.92 -26.88
C LEU A 107 -16.71 4.11 -28.04
N ASP A 108 -16.25 4.43 -29.25
CA ASP A 108 -16.61 3.75 -30.49
C ASP A 108 -16.45 2.24 -30.32
N GLY A 109 -17.41 1.46 -30.82
CA GLY A 109 -17.51 0.00 -30.58
C GLY A 109 -16.37 -0.83 -31.16
N THR A 110 -15.33 -0.18 -31.64
CA THR A 110 -14.17 -0.72 -32.36
C THR A 110 -12.97 -0.98 -31.42
N GLU A 111 -12.88 -0.32 -30.26
CA GLU A 111 -11.79 -0.54 -29.30
C GLU A 111 -12.05 -1.73 -28.37
N ALA A 112 -11.00 -2.55 -28.18
CA ALA A 112 -11.03 -3.68 -27.25
C ALA A 112 -11.21 -3.20 -25.80
N LYS A 113 -12.30 -3.64 -25.16
CA LYS A 113 -12.61 -3.30 -23.76
C LYS A 113 -12.13 -4.41 -22.83
N PRO A 114 -11.50 -4.04 -21.68
CA PRO A 114 -11.13 -5.03 -20.67
C PRO A 114 -12.39 -5.64 -20.03
N PRO A 115 -12.27 -6.77 -19.31
CA PRO A 115 -13.39 -7.43 -18.66
C PRO A 115 -14.12 -6.50 -17.68
N PRO A 116 -15.43 -6.65 -17.47
CA PRO A 116 -16.11 -5.96 -16.38
C PRO A 116 -15.54 -6.42 -15.03
N LEU A 117 -15.64 -5.55 -14.01
CA LEU A 117 -15.26 -5.91 -12.64
C LEU A 117 -16.16 -7.07 -12.13
N PRO A 118 -15.64 -7.94 -11.25
CA PRO A 118 -16.46 -8.96 -10.62
C PRO A 118 -17.53 -8.30 -9.76
N ARG A 119 -18.65 -9.00 -9.55
CA ARG A 119 -19.69 -8.53 -8.65
C ARG A 119 -19.15 -8.47 -7.22
N ASP A 120 -19.30 -7.29 -6.63
CA ASP A 120 -18.89 -6.98 -5.27
C ASP A 120 -19.89 -5.98 -4.67
N ASP A 121 -20.80 -6.49 -3.84
CA ASP A 121 -21.84 -5.73 -3.16
C ASP A 121 -21.56 -5.59 -1.65
N LEU A 122 -20.38 -6.01 -1.19
CA LEU A 122 -20.02 -6.01 0.22
C LEU A 122 -19.90 -4.58 0.76
N GLY A 123 -20.76 -4.24 1.73
CA GLY A 123 -20.77 -2.93 2.38
C GLY A 123 -21.33 -1.79 1.53
N CYS A 124 -21.82 -2.07 0.31
CA CYS A 124 -22.45 -1.07 -0.54
C CYS A 124 -23.80 -0.63 0.05
N SER A 125 -24.10 0.67 -0.02
CA SER A 125 -25.40 1.20 0.43
C SER A 125 -26.38 1.37 -0.72
N LYS A 126 -25.87 1.52 -1.95
CA LYS A 126 -26.62 1.69 -3.19
C LYS A 126 -26.09 0.73 -4.25
N LEU A 127 -26.95 0.33 -5.19
CA LEU A 127 -26.57 -0.52 -6.33
C LEU A 127 -25.55 0.14 -7.29
N SER A 128 -25.43 1.46 -7.24
CA SER A 128 -24.44 2.21 -8.02
C SER A 128 -23.08 2.36 -7.33
N ASP A 129 -22.97 1.96 -6.06
CA ASP A 129 -21.71 2.05 -5.33
C ASP A 129 -20.70 1.06 -5.92
N ILE A 130 -19.44 1.49 -6.02
CA ILE A 130 -18.36 0.57 -6.38
C ILE A 130 -18.01 -0.22 -5.13
N GLY A 131 -18.07 -1.54 -5.21
CA GLY A 131 -17.71 -2.43 -4.11
C GLY A 131 -16.27 -2.27 -3.62
N ILE A 132 -16.02 -2.66 -2.38
CA ILE A 132 -14.75 -2.42 -1.68
C ILE A 132 -13.55 -3.10 -2.33
N TRP A 133 -13.69 -4.31 -2.84
CA TRP A 133 -12.65 -5.04 -3.56
C TRP A 133 -12.35 -4.36 -4.90
N SER A 134 -13.41 -3.96 -5.61
CA SER A 134 -13.27 -3.19 -6.84
C SER A 134 -12.53 -1.87 -6.61
N LEU A 135 -12.85 -1.16 -5.53
CA LEU A 135 -12.12 0.04 -5.12
C LEU A 135 -10.66 -0.27 -4.77
N ALA A 136 -10.38 -1.35 -4.04
CA ALA A 136 -9.01 -1.76 -3.74
C ALA A 136 -8.19 -1.98 -5.03
N ALA A 137 -8.77 -2.56 -6.08
CA ALA A 137 -8.14 -2.68 -7.40
C ALA A 137 -7.90 -1.33 -8.09
N HIS A 138 -8.77 -0.32 -7.89
CA HIS A 138 -8.54 1.04 -8.41
C HIS A 138 -7.32 1.69 -7.74
N PHE A 139 -7.22 1.60 -6.41
CA PHE A 139 -6.04 2.10 -5.69
C PHE A 139 -4.78 1.29 -6.03
N GLY A 140 -4.91 -0.02 -6.26
CA GLY A 140 -3.83 -0.89 -6.77
C GLY A 140 -3.28 -0.43 -8.12
N TRP A 141 -4.14 0.03 -9.03
CA TRP A 141 -3.70 0.61 -10.30
C TRP A 141 -2.89 1.91 -10.11
N VAL A 142 -3.31 2.81 -9.21
CA VAL A 142 -2.52 4.03 -8.90
C VAL A 142 -1.19 3.65 -8.26
N TRP A 143 -1.20 2.67 -7.35
CA TRP A 143 0.02 2.14 -6.76
C TRP A 143 0.99 1.60 -7.82
N ASN A 144 0.50 0.92 -8.86
CA ASN A 144 1.34 0.51 -9.98
C ASN A 144 2.03 1.70 -10.65
N ARG A 145 1.33 2.82 -10.85
CA ARG A 145 1.94 4.05 -11.38
C ARG A 145 2.99 4.62 -10.42
N VAL A 146 2.76 4.57 -9.11
CA VAL A 146 3.79 4.93 -8.11
C VAL A 146 5.02 4.04 -8.23
N ARG A 147 4.85 2.73 -8.43
CA ARG A 147 5.99 1.82 -8.65
C ARG A 147 6.78 2.18 -9.91
N THR A 148 6.10 2.52 -11.01
CA THR A 148 6.76 3.05 -12.21
C THR A 148 7.53 4.34 -11.89
N TYR A 149 6.93 5.27 -11.15
CA TYR A 149 7.57 6.52 -10.72
C TYR A 149 8.87 6.27 -9.95
N VAL A 150 8.84 5.40 -8.93
CA VAL A 150 10.04 5.00 -8.16
C VAL A 150 11.09 4.36 -9.06
N SER A 151 10.66 3.53 -10.01
CA SER A 151 11.50 2.86 -11.01
C SER A 151 12.17 3.85 -11.98
N ASP A 152 11.50 4.97 -12.32
CA ASP A 152 12.08 6.05 -13.12
C ASP A 152 13.05 6.90 -12.30
N CYS A 153 12.72 7.19 -11.03
CA CYS A 153 13.63 7.89 -10.11
C CYS A 153 14.96 7.12 -9.95
N ALA A 154 14.90 5.81 -9.73
CA ALA A 154 16.10 4.98 -9.59
C ALA A 154 16.96 4.88 -10.86
N ARG A 155 16.40 5.18 -12.03
CA ARG A 155 17.13 5.27 -13.30
C ARG A 155 17.55 6.71 -13.64
N ASN A 156 17.49 7.62 -12.68
CA ASN A 156 17.79 9.04 -12.86
C ASN A 156 16.95 9.70 -13.98
N ARG A 157 15.68 9.28 -14.11
CA ARG A 157 14.70 9.84 -15.07
C ARG A 157 13.62 10.67 -14.37
N LEU A 158 13.89 11.13 -13.15
CA LEU A 158 12.95 11.99 -12.44
C LEU A 158 12.74 13.30 -13.21
N LYS A 159 11.49 13.56 -13.57
CA LYS A 159 11.02 14.89 -13.97
C LYS A 159 10.57 15.66 -12.75
N GLU A 160 10.79 16.96 -12.74
CA GLU A 160 10.57 17.81 -11.56
C GLU A 160 9.11 17.72 -11.07
N PRO A 161 8.86 17.32 -9.80
CA PRO A 161 7.50 17.03 -9.30
C PRO A 161 6.51 18.19 -9.38
N TRP A 162 6.99 19.43 -9.30
CA TRP A 162 6.16 20.63 -9.35
C TRP A 162 5.72 21.00 -10.78
N ARG A 163 6.20 20.29 -11.80
CA ARG A 163 5.69 20.45 -13.16
C ARG A 163 4.34 19.73 -13.32
N HIS A 164 3.42 20.36 -14.04
CA HIS A 164 2.10 19.81 -14.34
C HIS A 164 2.17 18.52 -15.18
N ASP A 165 3.20 18.39 -16.02
CA ASP A 165 3.45 17.24 -16.89
C ASP A 165 4.44 16.24 -16.28
N SER A 166 4.64 16.29 -14.96
CA SER A 166 5.43 15.31 -14.20
C SER A 166 4.60 14.09 -13.84
N MET A 167 5.28 12.94 -13.67
CA MET A 167 4.61 11.74 -13.21
C MET A 167 4.01 11.91 -11.81
N TYR A 168 4.65 12.68 -10.92
CA TYR A 168 4.10 13.05 -9.62
C TYR A 168 2.72 13.72 -9.75
N ALA A 169 2.62 14.77 -10.59
CA ALA A 169 1.38 15.51 -10.78
C ALA A 169 0.28 14.64 -11.42
N MET A 170 0.64 13.81 -12.40
CA MET A 170 -0.29 12.88 -13.04
C MET A 170 -0.83 11.83 -12.07
N VAL A 171 0.03 11.19 -11.27
CA VAL A 171 -0.39 10.18 -10.30
C VAL A 171 -1.28 10.79 -9.21
N LEU A 172 -0.96 12.01 -8.75
CA LEU A 172 -1.82 12.71 -7.80
C LEU A 172 -3.20 13.04 -8.39
N SER A 173 -3.25 13.46 -9.65
CA SER A 173 -4.52 13.68 -10.37
C SER A 173 -5.34 12.39 -10.45
N ASP A 174 -4.70 11.28 -10.83
CA ASP A 174 -5.34 9.97 -10.93
C ASP A 174 -5.88 9.49 -9.57
N LEU A 175 -5.12 9.72 -8.49
CA LEU A 175 -5.54 9.40 -7.12
C LEU A 175 -6.80 10.18 -6.74
N THR A 176 -6.82 11.50 -6.98
CA THR A 176 -7.96 12.35 -6.65
C THR A 176 -9.20 12.01 -7.48
N GLU A 177 -9.04 11.64 -8.74
CA GLU A 177 -10.14 11.14 -9.57
C GLU A 177 -10.75 9.85 -9.01
N ILE A 178 -9.93 8.96 -8.45
CA ILE A 178 -10.40 7.73 -7.79
C ILE A 178 -11.00 8.00 -6.41
N GLU A 179 -10.44 8.92 -5.61
CA GLU A 179 -11.05 9.39 -4.36
C GLU A 179 -12.46 9.95 -4.60
N ASN A 180 -12.67 10.64 -5.73
CA ASN A 180 -13.99 11.13 -6.11
C ASN A 180 -14.99 10.00 -6.43
N LYS A 181 -14.51 8.80 -6.77
CA LYS A 181 -15.33 7.59 -6.95
C LYS A 181 -15.51 6.77 -5.68
N LEU A 182 -14.78 7.08 -4.61
CA LEU A 182 -14.88 6.37 -3.33
C LEU A 182 -16.26 6.62 -2.71
N SER A 183 -17.14 5.62 -2.81
CA SER A 183 -18.48 5.66 -2.24
C SER A 183 -18.42 5.95 -0.74
N GLN A 184 -19.33 6.81 -0.27
CA GLN A 184 -19.38 7.27 1.13
C GLN A 184 -19.42 6.10 2.12
N CYS A 185 -20.10 5.00 1.77
CA CYS A 185 -20.22 3.80 2.59
C CYS A 185 -18.89 3.11 2.92
N HIS A 186 -17.83 3.36 2.14
CA HIS A 186 -16.51 2.78 2.33
C HIS A 186 -15.49 3.75 2.94
N ARG A 187 -15.85 5.04 3.11
CA ARG A 187 -14.93 6.04 3.65
C ARG A 187 -14.64 5.82 5.12
N TYR A 188 -13.44 6.21 5.55
CA TYR A 188 -12.96 5.97 6.89
C TYR A 188 -13.86 6.58 7.97
N ASP A 189 -14.28 7.83 7.79
CA ASP A 189 -15.19 8.59 8.66
C ASP A 189 -16.56 7.92 8.86
N THR A 190 -17.02 7.18 7.85
CA THR A 190 -18.32 6.50 7.84
C THR A 190 -18.22 5.09 8.40
N VAL A 191 -17.17 4.35 7.99
CA VAL A 191 -16.94 2.98 8.41
C VAL A 191 -16.43 2.93 9.85
N LYS A 192 -15.72 3.96 10.29
CA LYS A 192 -15.22 4.14 11.67
C LYS A 192 -14.49 2.91 12.19
N PHE A 193 -13.45 2.50 11.47
CA PHE A 193 -12.66 1.31 11.84
C PHE A 193 -12.16 1.33 13.28
N PHE A 194 -11.86 2.52 13.82
CA PHE A 194 -11.44 2.70 15.21
C PHE A 194 -12.51 2.28 16.25
N GLU A 195 -13.81 2.33 15.92
CA GLU A 195 -14.91 1.92 16.82
C GLU A 195 -15.25 0.43 16.71
N ARG A 196 -14.66 -0.31 15.75
CA ARG A 196 -15.04 -1.71 15.46
C ARG A 196 -14.40 -2.70 16.42
N THR A 197 -15.14 -3.77 16.73
CA THR A 197 -14.65 -4.86 17.59
C THR A 197 -13.89 -5.92 16.80
N ALA A 198 -13.01 -6.69 17.47
CA ALA A 198 -12.28 -7.79 16.84
C ALA A 198 -13.22 -8.89 16.31
N GLU A 199 -14.33 -9.14 17.01
CA GLU A 199 -15.40 -10.08 16.63
C GLU A 199 -16.05 -9.68 15.30
N GLU A 200 -16.41 -8.41 15.15
CA GLU A 200 -16.95 -7.86 13.90
C GLU A 200 -15.98 -8.01 12.73
N LEU A 201 -14.69 -7.76 12.98
CA LEU A 201 -13.66 -7.90 11.95
C LEU A 201 -13.50 -9.36 11.50
N ARG A 202 -13.46 -10.30 12.46
CA ARG A 202 -13.36 -11.73 12.19
C ARG A 202 -14.55 -12.26 11.40
N SER A 203 -15.76 -11.78 11.73
CA SER A 203 -17.00 -12.23 11.10
C SER A 203 -17.13 -11.74 9.65
N ASN A 204 -16.59 -10.56 9.33
CA ASN A 204 -16.69 -9.91 8.02
C ASN A 204 -15.32 -9.71 7.35
N ARG A 205 -14.43 -10.71 7.44
CA ARG A 205 -13.04 -10.60 6.95
C ARG A 205 -12.95 -10.25 5.45
N ASN A 206 -13.92 -10.72 4.66
CA ASN A 206 -13.99 -10.48 3.21
C ASN A 206 -14.23 -9.00 2.87
N TYR A 207 -14.82 -8.22 3.78
CA TYR A 207 -14.96 -6.77 3.65
C TYR A 207 -13.73 -6.04 4.20
N TRP A 208 -13.30 -6.42 5.41
CA TRP A 208 -12.26 -5.68 6.12
C TRP A 208 -10.86 -5.85 5.53
N THR A 209 -10.54 -6.99 4.91
CA THR A 209 -9.22 -7.21 4.31
C THR A 209 -9.03 -6.32 3.08
N PRO A 210 -9.94 -6.28 2.10
CA PRO A 210 -9.85 -5.31 1.00
C PRO A 210 -9.96 -3.86 1.45
N TRP A 211 -10.76 -3.56 2.49
CA TRP A 211 -10.84 -2.21 3.04
C TRP A 211 -9.50 -1.76 3.65
N LEU A 212 -8.85 -2.61 4.43
CA LEU A 212 -7.51 -2.33 4.95
C LEU A 212 -6.47 -2.22 3.84
N LYS A 213 -6.52 -3.11 2.84
CA LYS A 213 -5.66 -3.04 1.66
C LYS A 213 -5.79 -1.66 0.99
N LEU A 214 -7.02 -1.21 0.75
CA LEU A 214 -7.29 0.13 0.21
C LEU A 214 -6.67 1.23 1.05
N GLN A 215 -6.91 1.25 2.37
CA GLN A 215 -6.40 2.30 3.26
C GLN A 215 -4.87 2.30 3.32
N PHE A 216 -4.24 1.13 3.47
CA PHE A 216 -2.78 1.03 3.44
C PHE A 216 -2.21 1.48 2.10
N THR A 217 -2.81 1.08 0.98
CA THR A 217 -2.39 1.52 -0.36
C THR A 217 -2.53 3.02 -0.52
N TYR A 218 -3.62 3.64 -0.06
CA TYR A 218 -3.83 5.08 -0.09
C TYR A 218 -2.70 5.85 0.61
N HIS A 219 -2.46 5.53 1.88
CA HIS A 219 -1.42 6.21 2.64
C HIS A 219 -0.03 5.92 2.06
N CYS A 220 0.22 4.68 1.61
CA CYS A 220 1.50 4.31 1.01
C CYS A 220 1.78 5.07 -0.31
N ILE A 221 0.78 5.30 -1.17
CA ILE A 221 0.91 6.14 -2.37
C ILE A 221 1.44 7.53 -1.99
N LEU A 222 0.79 8.17 -1.02
CA LEU A 222 1.12 9.54 -0.61
C LEU A 222 2.46 9.60 0.14
N THR A 223 2.81 8.57 0.92
CA THR A 223 4.12 8.43 1.56
C THR A 223 5.24 8.29 0.53
N VAL A 224 5.11 7.39 -0.46
CA VAL A 224 6.16 7.16 -1.46
C VAL A 224 6.33 8.36 -2.38
N LEU A 225 5.25 8.93 -2.89
CA LEU A 225 5.31 10.09 -3.77
C LEU A 225 6.08 11.25 -3.15
N ASN A 226 5.97 11.44 -1.83
CA ASN A 226 6.58 12.52 -1.06
C ASN A 226 7.85 12.10 -0.30
N HIS A 227 8.39 10.91 -0.56
CA HIS A 227 9.50 10.38 0.23
C HIS A 227 10.78 11.23 0.03
N PRO A 228 11.35 11.84 1.10
CA PRO A 228 12.45 12.81 0.98
C PRO A 228 13.66 12.31 0.20
N PHE A 229 14.00 11.03 0.38
CA PHE A 229 15.07 10.34 -0.34
C PHE A 229 15.01 10.54 -1.86
N LEU A 230 13.82 10.45 -2.48
CA LEU A 230 13.69 10.52 -3.94
C LEU A 230 14.22 11.84 -4.49
N TYR A 231 13.97 12.94 -3.77
CA TYR A 231 14.35 14.27 -4.21
C TYR A 231 15.80 14.60 -3.84
N ILE A 232 16.26 14.15 -2.66
CA ILE A 232 17.65 14.31 -2.24
C ILE A 232 18.58 13.62 -3.24
N VAL A 233 18.30 12.35 -3.56
CA VAL A 233 19.10 11.58 -4.53
C VAL A 233 19.06 12.23 -5.91
N ALA A 234 17.88 12.61 -6.40
CA ALA A 234 17.77 13.23 -7.70
C ALA A 234 18.54 14.56 -7.80
N SER A 235 18.60 15.34 -6.71
CA SER A 235 19.37 16.59 -6.67
C SER A 235 20.88 16.38 -6.71
N GLN A 236 21.37 15.22 -6.25
CA GLN A 236 22.80 14.88 -6.35
C GLN A 236 23.23 14.50 -7.77
N TYR A 237 22.32 13.95 -8.58
CA TYR A 237 22.59 13.59 -9.97
C TYR A 237 22.24 14.70 -10.96
N ASN A 238 21.57 15.76 -10.51
CA ASN A 238 21.18 16.89 -11.35
C ASN A 238 21.38 18.21 -10.59
N ASP A 239 22.54 18.83 -10.78
CA ASP A 239 22.91 20.11 -10.14
C ASP A 239 21.93 21.26 -10.42
N ASN A 240 21.14 21.17 -11.49
CA ASN A 240 20.12 22.17 -11.83
C ASN A 240 18.78 21.94 -11.11
N LEU A 241 18.60 20.80 -10.43
CA LEU A 241 17.39 20.46 -9.68
C LEU A 241 17.38 21.15 -8.31
N ALA A 242 17.16 22.46 -8.31
CA ALA A 242 16.91 23.21 -7.08
C ALA A 242 15.47 22.97 -6.59
N ILE A 243 15.30 22.22 -5.49
CA ILE A 243 13.98 21.91 -4.93
C ILE A 243 13.35 23.19 -4.36
N PRO A 244 12.17 23.63 -4.85
CA PRO A 244 11.49 24.80 -4.31
C PRO A 244 11.11 24.59 -2.84
N ASN A 245 11.41 25.57 -1.98
CA ASN A 245 11.13 25.50 -0.54
C ASN A 245 9.65 25.21 -0.22
N ALA A 246 8.72 25.78 -1.00
CA ALA A 246 7.28 25.54 -0.83
C ALA A 246 6.91 24.08 -1.11
N PHE A 247 7.49 23.48 -2.15
CA PHE A 247 7.29 22.07 -2.46
C PHE A 247 7.89 21.19 -1.36
N TRP A 248 9.14 21.43 -0.96
CA TRP A 248 9.83 20.65 0.06
C TRP A 248 9.09 20.65 1.41
N ARG A 249 8.61 21.82 1.85
CA ARG A 249 7.81 21.94 3.07
C ARG A 249 6.53 21.13 3.00
N ARG A 250 5.73 21.31 1.95
CA ARG A 250 4.46 20.59 1.79
C ARG A 250 4.66 19.09 1.67
N SER A 251 5.68 18.67 0.91
CA SER A 251 6.01 17.25 0.74
C SER A 251 6.42 16.61 2.07
N SER A 252 7.24 17.32 2.87
CA SER A 252 7.63 16.89 4.23
C SER A 252 6.43 16.73 5.18
N GLU A 253 5.45 17.64 5.12
CA GLU A 253 4.22 17.53 5.91
C GLU A 253 3.37 16.32 5.48
N LEU A 254 3.18 16.14 4.16
CA LEU A 254 2.41 15.02 3.61
C LEU A 254 3.05 13.66 3.94
N VAL A 255 4.34 13.50 3.70
CA VAL A 255 5.01 12.21 3.93
C VAL A 255 4.94 11.80 5.40
N LEU A 256 5.17 12.74 6.33
CA LEU A 256 5.08 12.46 7.76
C LEU A 256 3.64 12.14 8.19
N LEU A 257 2.66 12.87 7.66
CA LEU A 257 1.24 12.62 7.91
C LEU A 257 0.84 11.20 7.50
N HIS A 258 1.10 10.80 6.25
CA HIS A 258 0.66 9.50 5.75
C HIS A 258 1.48 8.34 6.31
N ALA A 259 2.78 8.53 6.59
CA ALA A 259 3.57 7.52 7.32
C ALA A 259 3.04 7.31 8.74
N THR A 260 2.68 8.39 9.45
CA THR A 260 2.07 8.29 10.78
C THR A 260 0.71 7.57 10.72
N TRP A 261 -0.09 7.82 9.69
CA TRP A 261 -1.34 7.08 9.48
C TRP A 261 -1.13 5.58 9.28
N LEU A 262 -0.11 5.16 8.52
CA LEU A 262 0.24 3.75 8.40
C LEU A 262 0.54 3.12 9.78
N VAL A 263 1.29 3.82 10.63
CA VAL A 263 1.57 3.35 12.01
C VAL A 263 0.29 3.26 12.85
N ARG A 264 -0.63 4.21 12.72
CA ARG A 264 -1.93 4.15 13.42
C ARG A 264 -2.80 2.99 12.94
N MET A 265 -2.82 2.73 11.63
CA MET A 265 -3.50 1.58 11.07
C MET A 265 -2.89 0.27 11.59
N ILE A 266 -1.56 0.19 11.69
CA ILE A 266 -0.83 -0.92 12.32
C ILE A 266 -1.25 -1.12 13.78
N ASP A 267 -1.30 -0.04 14.59
CA ASP A 267 -1.75 -0.10 15.98
C ASP A 267 -3.17 -0.69 16.08
N MET A 268 -4.11 -0.19 15.26
CA MET A 268 -5.50 -0.66 15.27
C MET A 268 -5.67 -2.11 14.79
N VAL A 269 -4.91 -2.53 13.78
CA VAL A 269 -4.89 -3.93 13.30
C VAL A 269 -4.35 -4.85 14.39
N SER A 270 -3.29 -4.44 15.07
CA SER A 270 -2.65 -5.21 16.15
C SER A 270 -3.55 -5.34 17.37
N GLU A 271 -4.17 -4.23 17.80
CA GLU A 271 -5.15 -4.20 18.90
C GLU A 271 -6.31 -5.17 18.63
N LYS A 272 -6.84 -5.17 17.40
CA LYS A 272 -7.95 -6.03 16.99
C LYS A 272 -7.52 -7.43 16.59
N LYS A 273 -6.24 -7.77 16.75
CA LYS A 273 -5.62 -9.09 16.45
C LYS A 273 -5.97 -9.59 15.04
N MET A 274 -6.07 -8.69 14.07
CA MET A 274 -6.44 -9.08 12.72
C MET A 274 -5.22 -9.66 12.00
N ARG A 275 -5.34 -10.93 11.56
CA ARG A 275 -4.27 -11.62 10.83
C ARG A 275 -4.28 -11.22 9.35
N LEU A 276 -3.33 -10.37 8.99
CA LEU A 276 -3.02 -10.00 7.60
C LEU A 276 -1.95 -10.95 7.06
N ILE A 277 -2.11 -11.40 5.83
CA ILE A 277 -1.19 -12.38 5.20
C ILE A 277 -0.48 -11.83 3.95
N ASP A 278 -1.04 -10.79 3.33
CA ASP A 278 -0.43 -10.17 2.14
C ASP A 278 0.87 -9.44 2.51
N PRO A 279 2.02 -9.77 1.89
CA PRO A 279 3.31 -9.19 2.23
C PRO A 279 3.38 -7.69 1.88
N PHE A 280 2.44 -7.19 1.07
CA PHE A 280 2.26 -5.75 0.86
C PHE A 280 2.09 -4.97 2.18
N PHE A 281 1.40 -5.53 3.17
CA PHE A 281 1.24 -4.84 4.47
C PHE A 281 2.59 -4.69 5.19
N GLY A 282 3.42 -5.73 5.15
CA GLY A 282 4.80 -5.67 5.64
C GLY A 282 5.64 -4.65 4.86
N HIS A 283 5.50 -4.61 3.52
CA HIS A 283 6.18 -3.63 2.68
C HIS A 283 5.76 -2.18 2.98
N ALA A 284 4.48 -1.92 3.13
CA ALA A 284 3.97 -0.60 3.51
C ALA A 284 4.52 -0.15 4.88
N ALA A 285 4.63 -1.08 5.83
CA ALA A 285 5.27 -0.81 7.12
C ALA A 285 6.77 -0.52 6.97
N ALA A 286 7.48 -1.23 6.09
CA ALA A 286 8.87 -0.95 5.80
C ALA A 286 9.08 0.44 5.18
N ILE A 287 8.24 0.86 4.23
CA ILE A 287 8.25 2.21 3.67
C ILE A 287 7.97 3.27 4.76
N ALA A 288 6.98 3.05 5.62
CA ALA A 288 6.74 3.97 6.73
C ALA A 288 7.94 4.03 7.68
N ALA A 289 8.60 2.90 7.93
CA ALA A 289 9.81 2.84 8.74
C ALA A 289 10.94 3.69 8.14
N THR A 290 11.16 3.69 6.82
CA THR A 290 12.23 4.52 6.23
C THR A 290 11.99 6.01 6.39
N VAL A 291 10.72 6.45 6.35
CA VAL A 291 10.34 7.83 6.65
C VAL A 291 10.59 8.17 8.12
N HIS A 292 10.18 7.31 9.05
CA HIS A 292 10.42 7.55 10.47
C HIS A 292 11.91 7.49 10.83
N LEU A 293 12.70 6.64 10.17
CA LEU A 293 14.15 6.64 10.28
C LEU A 293 14.75 7.99 9.84
N TYR A 294 14.28 8.55 8.71
CA TYR A 294 14.68 9.88 8.26
C TYR A 294 14.42 10.97 9.32
N TYR A 295 13.27 10.93 9.99
CA TYR A 295 12.94 11.89 11.06
C TYR A 295 13.58 11.59 12.43
N CYS A 296 14.35 10.51 12.58
CA CYS A 296 15.12 10.26 13.81
C CYS A 296 16.27 11.25 14.04
N CYS A 297 16.67 12.03 13.02
CA CYS A 297 17.58 13.17 13.18
C CYS A 297 16.89 14.53 13.06
N ALA A 298 15.58 14.60 13.33
CA ALA A 298 14.86 15.88 13.36
C ALA A 298 15.41 16.81 14.45
N ALA A 299 15.44 18.11 14.14
CA ALA A 299 15.83 19.14 15.10
C ALA A 299 14.86 19.25 16.29
N ASP A 300 13.56 19.01 16.08
CA ASP A 300 12.56 18.96 17.16
C ASP A 300 12.67 17.63 17.95
N PRO A 301 13.02 17.66 19.25
CA PRO A 301 13.13 16.47 20.08
C PRO A 301 11.82 15.66 20.17
N ARG A 302 10.66 16.32 20.10
CA ARG A 302 9.36 15.62 20.16
C ARG A 302 9.13 14.78 18.92
N LEU A 303 9.39 15.35 17.74
CA LEU A 303 9.30 14.64 16.48
C LEU A 303 10.32 13.50 16.41
N LYS A 304 11.55 13.75 16.88
CA LYS A 304 12.60 12.74 16.97
C LYS A 304 12.16 11.53 17.80
N TYR A 305 11.72 11.76 19.03
CA TYR A 305 11.24 10.71 19.93
C TYR A 305 10.06 9.93 19.33
N LYS A 306 9.05 10.65 18.81
CA LYS A 306 7.89 10.04 18.17
C LYS A 306 8.30 9.17 16.97
N SER A 307 9.22 9.64 16.14
CA SER A 307 9.67 8.90 14.96
C SER A 307 10.40 7.61 15.35
N LYS A 308 11.20 7.62 16.43
CA LYS A 308 11.83 6.41 16.97
C LYS A 308 10.81 5.37 17.46
N VAL A 309 9.77 5.82 18.15
CA VAL A 309 8.66 4.94 18.59
C VAL A 309 7.93 4.35 17.39
N ASP A 310 7.55 5.19 16.43
CA ASP A 310 6.83 4.78 15.23
C ASP A 310 7.64 3.84 14.34
N PHE A 311 8.95 4.11 14.18
CA PHE A 311 9.90 3.21 13.51
C PHE A 311 9.89 1.81 14.13
N THR A 312 9.95 1.76 15.47
CA THR A 312 9.93 0.49 16.22
C THR A 312 8.63 -0.27 16.03
N LYS A 313 7.49 0.44 15.97
CA LYS A 313 6.18 -0.17 15.67
C LYS A 313 6.14 -0.77 14.27
N CYS A 314 6.61 -0.03 13.26
CA CYS A 314 6.69 -0.54 11.89
C CYS A 314 7.55 -1.81 11.80
N ARG A 315 8.74 -1.82 12.42
CA ARG A 315 9.60 -3.01 12.46
C ARG A 315 8.94 -4.18 13.17
N ARG A 316 8.30 -3.96 14.33
CA ARG A 316 7.58 -5.03 15.05
C ARG A 316 6.47 -5.63 14.19
N PHE A 317 5.71 -4.79 13.50
CA PHE A 317 4.65 -5.25 12.61
C PHE A 317 5.21 -6.04 11.43
N LEU A 318 6.27 -5.56 10.77
CA LEU A 318 6.96 -6.30 9.71
C LEU A 318 7.44 -7.68 10.19
N LYS A 319 8.04 -7.74 11.39
CA LYS A 319 8.51 -8.99 12.01
C LYS A 319 7.41 -10.03 12.20
N SER A 320 6.14 -9.61 12.36
CA SER A 320 5.02 -10.55 12.47
C SER A 320 4.78 -11.39 11.21
N PHE A 321 5.26 -10.95 10.05
CA PHE A 321 5.13 -11.67 8.78
C PHE A 321 6.28 -12.65 8.52
N VAL A 322 7.43 -12.49 9.20
CA VAL A 322 8.68 -13.21 8.88
C VAL A 322 8.53 -14.74 8.99
N SER A 323 7.66 -15.22 9.88
CA SER A 323 7.41 -16.66 10.06
C SER A 323 6.77 -17.35 8.84
N PHE A 324 6.10 -16.60 7.96
CA PHE A 324 5.38 -17.16 6.81
C PHE A 324 5.64 -16.43 5.49
N SER A 325 6.39 -15.32 5.50
CA SER A 325 6.81 -14.60 4.30
C SER A 325 8.33 -14.35 4.36
N PRO A 326 9.12 -15.20 3.69
CA PRO A 326 10.55 -14.95 3.49
C PRO A 326 10.83 -13.58 2.84
N ALA A 327 9.95 -13.07 1.97
CA ALA A 327 10.04 -11.71 1.43
C ALA A 327 10.08 -10.64 2.54
N CYS A 328 9.18 -10.73 3.52
CA CYS A 328 9.20 -9.84 4.68
C CYS A 328 10.45 -10.06 5.55
N GLY A 329 10.98 -11.29 5.62
CA GLY A 329 12.26 -11.59 6.25
C GLY A 329 13.44 -10.87 5.62
N ILE A 330 13.47 -10.75 4.29
CA ILE A 330 14.48 -9.96 3.56
C ILE A 330 14.32 -8.47 3.88
N LEU A 331 13.09 -7.94 3.84
CA LEU A 331 12.83 -6.54 4.19
C LEU A 331 13.24 -6.19 5.63
N ASP A 332 12.99 -7.08 6.59
CA ASP A 332 13.42 -6.89 7.99
C ASP A 332 14.95 -6.80 8.09
N GLN A 333 15.66 -7.72 7.41
CA GLN A 333 17.13 -7.67 7.35
C GLN A 333 17.66 -6.41 6.67
N THR A 334 17.00 -5.93 5.62
CA THR A 334 17.34 -4.68 4.94
C THR A 334 17.19 -3.49 5.87
N LEU A 335 16.08 -3.40 6.62
CA LEU A 335 15.89 -2.34 7.63
C LEU A 335 16.93 -2.44 8.75
N ASP A 336 17.29 -3.65 9.19
CA ASP A 336 18.32 -3.87 10.21
C ASP A 336 19.70 -3.40 9.74
N LYS A 337 20.07 -3.66 8.48
CA LYS A 337 21.30 -3.14 7.86
C LYS A 337 21.24 -1.61 7.75
N MET A 338 20.12 -1.04 7.30
CA MET A 338 19.93 0.42 7.22
C MET A 338 20.05 1.10 8.59
N THR A 339 19.46 0.51 9.63
CA THR A 339 19.50 1.04 11.00
C THR A 339 20.92 1.08 11.53
N ARG A 340 21.71 0.00 11.31
CA ARG A 340 23.12 -0.05 11.71
C ARG A 340 23.94 1.04 11.02
N ILE A 341 23.81 1.18 9.70
CA ILE A 341 24.51 2.22 8.92
C ILE A 341 24.12 3.62 9.42
N ALA A 342 22.84 3.86 9.64
CA ALA A 342 22.36 5.16 10.12
C ALA A 342 22.91 5.50 11.52
N SER A 343 23.13 4.51 12.38
CA SER A 343 23.68 4.69 13.74
C SER A 343 25.19 4.88 13.81
N GLY A 344 25.93 4.47 12.77
CA GLY A 344 27.40 4.46 12.79
C GLY A 344 28.01 3.49 13.80
N SER A 345 27.22 2.56 14.36
CA SER A 345 27.60 1.63 15.42
C SER A 345 27.10 0.22 15.11
N GLU A 346 27.87 -0.82 15.46
CA GLU A 346 27.41 -2.21 15.40
C GLU A 346 26.38 -2.53 16.50
N ASN A 347 26.41 -1.80 17.61
CA ASN A 347 25.47 -1.92 18.73
C ASN A 347 24.46 -0.76 18.69
N ILE A 348 23.21 -1.08 18.37
CA ILE A 348 22.11 -0.10 18.43
C ILE A 348 21.80 0.15 19.90
N ASP A 349 22.30 1.27 20.44
CA ASP A 349 21.92 1.71 21.78
C ASP A 349 20.44 2.15 21.77
N TYR A 350 19.71 1.73 22.80
CA TYR A 350 18.32 2.16 22.98
C TYR A 350 18.24 3.67 23.22
N ASP A 351 19.33 4.32 23.62
CA ASP A 351 19.49 5.77 23.79
C ASP A 351 20.04 6.51 22.55
N TRP A 352 20.03 5.88 21.37
CA TRP A 352 20.46 6.56 20.14
C TRP A 352 19.62 7.81 19.83
N GLU A 353 20.26 8.98 19.89
CA GLU A 353 19.72 10.30 19.54
C GLU A 353 20.65 11.05 18.56
N PRO A 354 20.58 10.77 17.25
CA PRO A 354 21.46 11.39 16.28
C PRO A 354 21.06 12.85 16.01
N GLU A 355 22.05 13.73 15.81
CA GLU A 355 21.86 15.00 15.09
C GLU A 355 21.89 14.81 13.57
N LYS A 356 22.53 13.72 13.11
CA LYS A 356 22.71 13.37 11.70
C LYS A 356 22.66 11.86 11.51
N ILE A 357 22.19 11.39 10.37
CA ILE A 357 22.20 9.96 10.00
C ILE A 357 22.80 9.75 8.63
N HIS A 358 23.32 8.54 8.39
CA HIS A 358 23.77 8.08 7.08
C HIS A 358 22.76 7.10 6.50
N LEU A 359 22.18 7.44 5.34
CA LEU A 359 21.23 6.56 4.64
C LEU A 359 21.91 5.88 3.46
N SER A 360 21.86 4.55 3.42
CA SER A 360 22.36 3.79 2.27
C SER A 360 21.40 3.93 1.07
N ILE A 361 21.91 4.41 -0.06
CA ILE A 361 21.14 4.58 -1.30
C ILE A 361 20.63 3.22 -1.83
N PRO A 362 21.47 2.16 -1.95
CA PRO A 362 21.02 0.86 -2.42
C PRO A 362 19.90 0.25 -1.55
N LEU A 363 20.06 0.26 -0.22
CA LEU A 363 19.08 -0.33 0.68
C LEU A 363 17.73 0.41 0.66
N MET A 364 17.77 1.74 0.51
CA MET A 364 16.54 2.52 0.36
C MET A 364 15.82 2.18 -0.94
N TRP A 365 16.54 2.00 -2.05
CA TRP A 365 15.93 1.53 -3.30
C TRP A 365 15.35 0.12 -3.15
N ASP A 366 16.03 -0.78 -2.44
CA ASP A 366 15.53 -2.13 -2.20
C ASP A 366 14.20 -2.12 -1.43
N VAL A 367 14.04 -1.23 -0.44
CA VAL A 367 12.76 -1.03 0.25
C VAL A 367 11.72 -0.40 -0.68
N LEU A 368 12.03 0.71 -1.37
CA LEU A 368 11.03 1.42 -2.19
C LEU A 368 10.57 0.63 -3.42
N GLN A 369 11.41 -0.25 -3.98
CA GLN A 369 11.10 -1.07 -5.16
C GLN A 369 10.63 -2.50 -4.84
N VAL A 370 10.67 -2.93 -3.58
CA VAL A 370 10.48 -4.34 -3.16
C VAL A 370 11.46 -5.26 -3.88
N ASN A 371 12.75 -4.94 -3.81
CA ASN A 371 13.78 -5.86 -4.30
C ASN A 371 14.11 -6.87 -3.20
N CYS A 372 13.39 -7.98 -3.18
CA CYS A 372 13.75 -9.13 -2.34
C CYS A 372 14.94 -9.85 -2.99
N LYS A 373 16.17 -9.42 -2.70
CA LYS A 373 17.37 -10.16 -3.09
C LYS A 373 17.70 -11.18 -1.99
N PRO A 374 17.57 -12.50 -2.22
CA PRO A 374 18.07 -13.48 -1.27
C PRO A 374 19.60 -13.36 -1.14
N LYS A 375 20.14 -13.64 0.06
CA LYS A 375 21.60 -13.63 0.27
C LYS A 375 22.27 -14.63 -0.68
N PRO A 376 23.42 -14.28 -1.28
CA PRO A 376 24.24 -15.22 -2.03
C PRO A 376 24.99 -16.15 -1.06
N HIS A 377 24.30 -17.04 -0.37
CA HIS A 377 24.95 -18.17 0.29
C HIS A 377 24.15 -19.46 0.08
N GLU A 378 24.93 -20.50 -0.24
CA GLU A 378 24.53 -21.85 -0.64
C GLU A 378 23.79 -21.93 -1.99
N VAL A 379 24.58 -21.94 -3.07
CA VAL A 379 24.38 -22.72 -4.30
C VAL A 379 22.92 -23.14 -4.53
N SER A 380 22.03 -22.18 -4.79
CA SER A 380 20.72 -22.52 -5.33
C SER A 380 20.92 -22.84 -6.80
N THR A 381 21.14 -24.12 -7.09
CA THR A 381 21.11 -24.72 -8.43
C THR A 381 19.73 -24.60 -9.12
N GLY A 382 18.80 -23.81 -8.59
CA GLY A 382 17.39 -23.77 -8.96
C GLY A 382 16.89 -22.43 -9.50
N GLY A 383 17.74 -21.58 -10.07
CA GLY A 383 17.26 -20.42 -10.82
C GLY A 383 16.46 -20.87 -12.05
N LEU A 384 15.29 -20.26 -12.30
CA LEU A 384 14.46 -20.55 -13.49
C LEU A 384 15.26 -20.37 -14.80
N LEU A 385 16.16 -19.40 -14.81
CA LEU A 385 16.99 -19.07 -15.97
C LEU A 385 18.39 -19.62 -15.77
N HIS A 386 18.94 -20.20 -16.84
CA HIS A 386 20.34 -20.59 -16.88
C HIS A 386 21.25 -19.36 -16.59
N PRO A 387 22.39 -19.52 -15.88
CA PRO A 387 23.26 -18.40 -15.52
C PRO A 387 23.75 -17.52 -16.70
N SER A 388 23.76 -18.06 -17.92
CA SER A 388 24.08 -17.28 -19.13
C SER A 388 23.02 -16.23 -19.51
N LEU A 389 21.82 -16.33 -18.94
CA LEU A 389 20.69 -15.43 -19.18
C LEU A 389 20.43 -14.51 -17.98
N THR A 390 21.06 -14.78 -16.83
CA THR A 390 20.99 -13.90 -15.67
C THR A 390 21.98 -12.75 -15.87
N PRO A 391 21.54 -11.48 -15.82
CA PRO A 391 22.46 -10.36 -15.90
C PRO A 391 23.48 -10.45 -14.77
N THR A 392 24.76 -10.28 -15.09
CA THR A 392 25.84 -10.15 -14.10
C THR A 392 25.62 -8.83 -13.36
N VAL A 393 24.88 -8.85 -12.26
CA VAL A 393 24.79 -7.70 -11.36
C VAL A 393 26.08 -7.67 -10.56
N SER A 394 27.04 -6.84 -10.98
CA SER A 394 28.25 -6.51 -10.22
C SER A 394 27.86 -5.74 -8.95
N THR A 395 27.28 -6.45 -7.97
CA THR A 395 26.78 -5.85 -6.72
C THR A 395 27.84 -5.86 -5.63
N GLU A 396 28.86 -6.72 -5.76
CA GLU A 396 29.84 -6.97 -4.69
C GLU A 396 30.86 -5.83 -4.49
N GLU A 397 30.99 -4.90 -5.45
CA GLU A 397 31.95 -3.79 -5.35
C GLU A 397 31.32 -2.42 -4.98
N GLU A 398 29.99 -2.27 -5.02
CA GLU A 398 29.31 -0.97 -4.77
C GLU A 398 28.62 -0.83 -3.40
N GLU A 399 28.34 -1.95 -2.69
CA GLU A 399 27.61 -1.90 -1.41
C GLU A 399 28.40 -1.24 -0.27
N ASP A 400 29.73 -1.27 -0.31
CA ASP A 400 30.63 -0.72 0.72
C ASP A 400 31.36 0.57 0.27
N SER A 401 30.96 1.16 -0.87
CA SER A 401 31.51 2.45 -1.29
C SER A 401 30.94 3.59 -0.42
N PRO A 402 31.77 4.51 0.11
CA PRO A 402 31.28 5.69 0.84
C PRO A 402 30.45 6.64 -0.03
N ALA A 403 30.55 6.53 -1.37
CA ALA A 403 29.71 7.28 -2.31
C ALA A 403 28.26 6.73 -2.40
N SER A 404 27.98 5.59 -1.77
CA SER A 404 26.66 4.93 -1.74
C SER A 404 25.82 5.31 -0.51
N THR A 405 26.31 6.25 0.32
CA THR A 405 25.63 6.74 1.53
C THR A 405 25.36 8.24 1.49
N LEU A 406 24.18 8.65 1.97
CA LEU A 406 23.74 10.04 2.09
C LEU A 406 23.84 10.49 3.55
N GLU A 407 24.63 11.52 3.83
CA GLU A 407 24.53 12.25 5.10
C GLU A 407 23.26 13.11 5.09
N VAL A 408 22.41 12.92 6.10
CA VAL A 408 21.13 13.63 6.21
C VAL A 408 21.07 14.38 7.54
N ILE A 409 20.66 15.64 7.45
CA ILE A 409 20.36 16.52 8.58
C ILE A 409 18.95 17.08 8.36
N VAL A 410 18.05 16.88 9.32
CA VAL A 410 16.66 17.32 9.20
C VAL A 410 16.45 18.62 9.99
N ALA A 411 16.71 19.74 9.32
CA ALA A 411 16.57 21.07 9.90
C ALA A 411 15.10 21.52 10.01
N MET A 412 14.22 21.05 9.13
CA MET A 412 12.78 21.36 9.20
C MET A 412 12.02 20.27 9.96
N SER A 413 11.25 20.69 10.95
CA SER A 413 10.38 19.78 11.73
C SER A 413 8.91 20.14 11.45
N PRO A 414 8.24 19.46 10.50
CA PRO A 414 6.84 19.73 10.21
C PRO A 414 5.98 19.37 11.43
N ASN A 415 5.04 20.25 11.78
CA ASN A 415 4.10 20.00 12.87
C ASN A 415 2.86 19.31 12.30
N VAL A 416 2.76 18.00 12.52
CA VAL A 416 1.64 17.18 12.06
C VAL A 416 0.89 16.62 13.25
N THR A 417 -0.39 16.99 13.36
CA THR A 417 -1.34 16.37 14.30
C THR A 417 -2.24 15.40 13.55
N VAL A 418 -2.42 14.21 14.11
CA VAL A 418 -3.28 13.17 13.51
C VAL A 418 -4.52 13.01 14.36
N ASN A 419 -5.69 13.25 13.76
CA ASN A 419 -6.98 12.97 14.37
C ASN A 419 -7.47 11.59 13.93
N THR A 420 -7.60 10.65 14.86
CA THR A 420 -7.98 9.26 14.54
C THR A 420 -9.39 9.11 13.98
N ALA A 421 -10.24 10.14 14.10
CA ALA A 421 -11.62 10.10 13.63
C ALA A 421 -11.78 10.34 12.12
N ASP A 422 -10.78 10.91 11.43
CA ASP A 422 -10.95 11.38 10.04
C ASP A 422 -10.21 10.58 8.97
N GLY A 423 -9.41 9.59 9.35
CA GLY A 423 -8.67 8.75 8.41
C GLY A 423 -7.56 9.48 7.63
N GLY A 424 -7.24 10.72 7.97
CA GLY A 424 -6.31 11.55 7.22
C GLY A 424 -6.90 12.07 5.91
N GLN A 425 -8.22 11.99 5.78
CA GLN A 425 -9.01 12.33 4.59
C GLN A 425 -10.06 13.40 4.88
N ALA A 426 -10.01 14.08 6.04
CA ALA A 426 -10.96 15.14 6.38
C ALA A 426 -10.97 16.26 5.32
N ALA A 427 -12.09 16.39 4.63
CA ALA A 427 -12.43 17.61 3.91
C ALA A 427 -13.12 18.59 4.87
N HIS A 428 -12.88 19.90 4.70
CA HIS A 428 -13.75 20.91 5.28
C HIS A 428 -15.16 20.72 4.72
N ILE A 429 -16.09 20.24 5.56
CA ILE A 429 -17.51 20.20 5.20
C ILE A 429 -17.97 21.66 5.09
N PRO A 430 -18.48 22.11 3.92
CA PRO A 430 -19.07 23.43 3.83
C PRO A 430 -20.20 23.55 4.87
N PRO A 431 -20.35 24.67 5.59
CA PRO A 431 -21.49 24.83 6.47
C PRO A 431 -22.76 24.63 5.65
N THR A 432 -23.54 23.61 6.02
CA THR A 432 -24.81 23.29 5.37
C THR A 432 -25.65 24.56 5.37
N MET A 433 -25.79 25.22 4.21
CA MET A 433 -26.76 26.31 4.12
C MET A 433 -28.13 25.69 4.36
N PRO A 434 -28.89 26.13 5.37
CA PRO A 434 -30.26 25.68 5.50
C PRO A 434 -30.98 26.13 4.22
N HIS A 435 -31.45 25.17 3.43
CA HIS A 435 -32.40 25.45 2.38
C HIS A 435 -33.62 26.08 3.04
N ILE A 436 -33.74 27.40 2.95
CA ILE A 436 -34.96 28.11 3.31
C ILE A 436 -35.97 27.79 2.21
N SER A 437 -36.68 26.69 2.35
CA SER A 437 -37.93 26.47 1.63
C SER A 437 -38.93 27.51 2.15
N SER A 438 -39.21 28.51 1.33
CA SER A 438 -40.24 29.50 1.58
C SER A 438 -41.63 28.86 1.51
N THR A 439 -42.19 28.54 2.66
CA THR A 439 -43.64 28.32 2.84
C THR A 439 -44.10 29.06 4.10
N PRO A 440 -45.25 29.74 4.07
CA PRO A 440 -45.61 30.71 5.10
C PRO A 440 -46.05 30.05 6.40
N ALA A 441 -45.82 30.80 7.47
CA ALA A 441 -46.01 30.50 8.89
C ALA A 441 -47.23 29.66 9.28
N SER A 442 -46.99 28.72 10.19
CA SER A 442 -47.82 28.56 11.39
C SER A 442 -46.90 28.36 12.59
N SER A 443 -47.16 29.15 13.61
CA SER A 443 -46.46 29.23 14.88
C SER A 443 -46.85 28.06 15.78
N ASP A 444 -45.87 27.38 16.35
CA ASP A 444 -45.90 27.03 17.77
C ASP A 444 -44.50 26.71 18.30
N LEU A 445 -44.27 27.19 19.52
CA LEU A 445 -43.03 27.25 20.27
C LEU A 445 -42.62 25.87 20.78
N ASP A 446 -41.33 25.52 20.67
CA ASP A 446 -40.65 24.86 21.79
C ASP A 446 -39.16 25.20 21.84
N LEU A 447 -38.69 25.41 23.06
CA LEU A 447 -37.43 26.01 23.46
C LEU A 447 -36.40 24.88 23.68
N GLY A 448 -35.38 24.81 22.82
CA GLY A 448 -34.24 23.90 23.00
C GLY A 448 -32.92 24.65 22.82
N GLU A 449 -32.24 24.91 23.94
CA GLU A 449 -30.92 25.57 24.01
C GLU A 449 -29.90 24.98 23.03
N LYS A 450 -29.43 25.83 22.11
CA LYS A 450 -28.27 25.56 21.28
C LYS A 450 -27.00 25.82 22.09
N LEU A 451 -26.49 24.79 22.75
CA LEU A 451 -25.14 24.79 23.32
C LEU A 451 -24.12 24.80 22.16
N VAL A 452 -23.67 26.00 21.81
CA VAL A 452 -22.46 26.20 21.00
C VAL A 452 -21.27 25.91 21.90
N ALA A 453 -20.53 24.83 21.62
CA ALA A 453 -19.28 24.55 22.30
C ALA A 453 -18.23 25.63 21.92
N PRO A 454 -17.52 26.25 22.87
CA PRO A 454 -16.46 27.21 22.58
C PRO A 454 -15.26 26.50 21.92
N ALA A 455 -14.64 27.16 20.94
CA ALA A 455 -13.57 26.61 20.11
C ALA A 455 -12.21 26.41 20.81
N ASP A 456 -12.12 26.57 22.14
CA ASP A 456 -10.83 26.62 22.86
C ASP A 456 -10.61 25.51 23.89
N SER A 457 -11.37 24.40 23.86
CA SER A 457 -11.29 23.34 24.87
C SER A 457 -10.73 21.98 24.39
N LEU A 458 -9.95 21.95 23.30
CA LEU A 458 -9.35 20.69 22.78
C LEU A 458 -7.87 20.49 23.14
N MET A 459 -7.27 21.36 23.96
CA MET A 459 -5.82 21.33 24.23
C MET A 459 -5.39 20.64 25.54
N THR A 460 -6.31 20.08 26.35
CA THR A 460 -5.91 19.65 27.71
C THR A 460 -6.38 18.27 28.22
N ASN A 461 -7.05 17.42 27.42
CA ASN A 461 -7.45 16.09 27.93
C ASN A 461 -7.36 14.96 26.88
N THR A 462 -6.15 14.57 26.51
CA THR A 462 -5.87 13.26 25.88
C THR A 462 -4.84 12.48 26.71
N PRO A 463 -5.26 11.77 27.77
CA PRO A 463 -4.36 11.14 28.74
C PRO A 463 -3.50 9.99 28.19
N TRP A 464 -3.79 9.47 26.99
CA TRP A 464 -3.10 8.32 26.40
C TRP A 464 -1.87 8.68 25.56
N LEU A 465 -1.53 9.97 25.44
CA LEU A 465 -0.34 10.41 24.70
C LEU A 465 0.97 10.14 25.47
N TRP A 466 0.90 9.79 26.76
CA TRP A 466 2.04 9.71 27.68
C TRP A 466 1.93 8.51 28.63
N THR A 467 1.95 7.28 28.10
CA THR A 467 2.18 6.12 28.96
C THR A 467 3.64 5.69 28.86
N ASP A 468 4.28 5.69 30.03
CA ASP A 468 5.65 5.31 30.31
C ASP A 468 5.93 3.85 29.84
N PRO A 469 7.02 3.59 29.08
CA PRO A 469 7.38 2.24 28.61
C PRO A 469 7.62 1.21 29.72
N SER A 470 7.75 1.63 30.98
CA SER A 470 8.07 0.77 32.12
C SER A 470 6.96 -0.21 32.53
N GLN A 471 5.75 -0.13 31.99
CA GLN A 471 4.63 -1.01 32.36
C GLN A 471 4.44 -2.26 31.48
N PHE A 472 5.29 -2.50 30.48
CA PHE A 472 5.19 -3.66 29.57
C PHE A 472 6.32 -4.69 29.71
N VAL A 473 7.19 -4.57 30.70
CA VAL A 473 8.34 -5.47 30.89
C VAL A 473 7.93 -6.88 31.39
N ASP A 474 6.72 -7.06 31.94
CA ASP A 474 6.32 -8.35 32.55
C ASP A 474 5.56 -9.32 31.64
N MET A 475 5.42 -9.04 30.33
CA MET A 475 4.71 -9.94 29.40
C MET A 475 5.64 -10.69 28.43
N GLU A 476 6.90 -10.87 28.81
CA GLU A 476 7.89 -11.62 28.02
C GLU A 476 7.81 -13.14 28.20
N ASN A 477 7.06 -13.65 29.19
CA ASN A 477 7.14 -15.05 29.63
C ASN A 477 5.90 -15.93 29.37
N ASN A 478 4.94 -15.54 28.52
CA ASN A 478 3.72 -16.35 28.36
C ASN A 478 3.19 -16.51 26.92
N VAL A 479 4.09 -16.79 25.98
CA VAL A 479 3.70 -17.21 24.62
C VAL A 479 3.92 -18.72 24.46
N GLY A 480 3.04 -19.51 25.06
CA GLY A 480 2.83 -20.90 24.66
C GLY A 480 1.76 -20.94 23.57
N TYR A 481 2.16 -21.20 22.32
CA TYR A 481 1.23 -21.44 21.22
C TYR A 481 0.93 -22.93 21.11
N ALA A 482 -0.29 -23.30 21.44
CA ALA A 482 -1.01 -24.41 20.82
C ALA A 482 -2.49 -24.06 20.85
N ASP A 483 -3.07 -23.78 19.68
CA ASP A 483 -4.37 -24.34 19.35
C ASP A 483 -4.59 -24.30 17.84
N SER A 484 -4.90 -25.48 17.32
CA SER A 484 -5.24 -25.74 15.94
C SER A 484 -6.71 -25.40 15.77
N GLU A 485 -7.06 -24.33 15.06
CA GLU A 485 -8.46 -24.05 14.74
C GLU A 485 -8.92 -24.93 13.58
N SER A 486 -9.86 -25.82 13.93
CA SER A 486 -10.66 -26.66 13.07
C SER A 486 -11.41 -25.87 12.01
N ALA A 487 -11.39 -26.36 10.77
CA ALA A 487 -12.26 -25.92 9.68
C ALA A 487 -13.74 -26.09 10.08
N LEU A 488 -14.40 -24.98 10.42
CA LEU A 488 -15.86 -24.93 10.50
C LEU A 488 -16.38 -24.46 9.13
N GLY A 489 -16.98 -25.39 8.40
CA GLY A 489 -17.51 -25.18 7.06
C GLY A 489 -18.66 -24.18 7.03
N ASN A 490 -18.61 -23.27 6.06
CA ASN A 490 -19.72 -22.40 5.74
C ASN A 490 -20.73 -23.17 4.86
N ILE A 491 -22.02 -23.03 5.17
CA ILE A 491 -23.12 -23.91 4.71
C ILE A 491 -23.61 -23.61 3.27
N ASP A 492 -23.07 -22.60 2.60
CA ASP A 492 -23.23 -22.44 1.15
C ASP A 492 -21.91 -22.76 0.45
N GLY A 493 -21.81 -23.98 -0.07
CA GLY A 493 -20.60 -24.55 -0.62
C GLY A 493 -20.08 -23.77 -1.82
N PHE A 494 -19.04 -22.96 -1.60
CA PHE A 494 -17.83 -22.77 -2.41
C PHE A 494 -16.97 -21.71 -1.68
N SER A 495 -16.22 -22.12 -0.66
CA SER A 495 -15.12 -21.27 -0.16
C SER A 495 -14.03 -21.28 -1.24
N THR A 496 -13.95 -20.20 -2.00
CA THR A 496 -12.95 -20.06 -3.07
C THR A 496 -11.72 -19.36 -2.52
N TRP A 497 -10.56 -19.61 -3.11
CA TRP A 497 -9.29 -18.95 -2.79
C TRP A 497 -9.35 -17.41 -2.85
N TRP A 498 -10.41 -16.87 -3.46
CA TRP A 498 -10.72 -15.45 -3.59
C TRP A 498 -11.29 -14.81 -2.31
N ASP A 499 -11.96 -15.59 -1.45
CA ASP A 499 -12.64 -15.09 -0.26
C ASP A 499 -11.68 -14.55 0.81
N PHE A 500 -10.38 -14.77 0.67
CA PHE A 500 -9.40 -14.28 1.63
C PHE A 500 -9.09 -12.78 1.48
N GLY A 501 -9.55 -12.11 0.40
CA GLY A 501 -9.38 -10.67 0.20
C GLY A 501 -7.92 -10.20 0.02
N ASN A 502 -7.00 -11.13 -0.27
CA ASN A 502 -5.57 -10.86 -0.48
C ASN A 502 -5.17 -10.82 -1.96
N LEU A 503 -6.10 -11.12 -2.87
CA LEU A 503 -5.90 -11.20 -4.32
C LEU A 503 -7.04 -10.52 -5.07
#